data_AF-A0A371B1C0-F1
#
_entry.id   AF-A0A371B1C0-F1
#
_cell.length_a   1.000
_cell.length_b   1.000
_cell.length_c   1.000
_cell.angle_alpha   90.00
_cell.angle_beta   90.00
_cell.angle_gamma   90.00
#
_symmetry.space_group_name_H-M   'P 1'
#
loop_
_entity.id
_entity.type
_entity.pdbx_description
1 polymer ?
#
loop_
_entity_poly.entity_id
_entity_poly.type
_entity_poly.pdbx_seq_one_letter_code
_entity_poly.pdbx_strand_id
1 'polypeptide(L)'
;MLEPLVIVRAAHFAACTVAMGTLVLALLTARAGARSGPAGGAGAEQGFRGLALAALAVAAVSGALWLALIAATILDVPLPEVFGDGGITTVALDTRFGRIGCLRLALVLIAAALLLWKGNGWTALAATTALIASVAIMGHAGAGTGMTGAIHLTSDVIHLAAAGAWLGALPALAWLLWRSRTGPAQGALAAEVTRRFGTVALIAVAALLASGIVNTAILVGWPTDPLATTYARALALKIGLFVAMLALAAFNRFRLTPALPRPGALRALAGTALAETGLGLGVLLLVGLLGTLPPAAHVHTSSAAVNREAAFVHIHTAQVMADLTINPGRAGVSTATVQLWHEDYRSYAADRVRLTLEPKNKALETVTRDAAAGPDGTWVVGSLRIQSGGEWIARLSIERGGRAVVLDAPVVLAQCSNDCW
;
A
#
# COMPACT_ATOMS: atom_id res chain seq x y z
N MET A 1 -15.66 -0.33 -13.60
CA MET A 1 -15.49 1.06 -13.09
C MET A 1 -14.46 1.00 -11.96
N LEU A 2 -13.56 1.98 -11.85
CA LEU A 2 -12.60 2.02 -10.74
C LEU A 2 -13.35 2.26 -9.43
N GLU A 3 -13.00 1.53 -8.37
CA GLU A 3 -13.61 1.74 -7.06
C GLU A 3 -13.31 3.16 -6.53
N PRO A 4 -14.30 3.86 -5.94
CA PRO A 4 -14.12 5.21 -5.40
C PRO A 4 -12.93 5.32 -4.43
N LEU A 5 -12.71 4.27 -3.63
CA LEU A 5 -11.60 4.19 -2.68
C LEU A 5 -10.23 4.31 -3.36
N VAL A 6 -10.04 3.68 -4.53
CA VAL A 6 -8.80 3.72 -5.30
C VAL A 6 -8.52 5.15 -5.77
N ILE A 7 -9.54 5.83 -6.28
CA ILE A 7 -9.44 7.20 -6.79
C ILE A 7 -9.11 8.18 -5.65
N VAL A 8 -9.82 8.08 -4.53
CA VAL A 8 -9.60 8.95 -3.36
C VAL A 8 -8.19 8.77 -2.80
N ARG A 9 -7.70 7.52 -2.70
CA ARG A 9 -6.32 7.24 -2.28
C ARG A 9 -5.28 7.82 -3.24
N ALA A 10 -5.48 7.65 -4.54
CA ALA A 10 -4.59 8.19 -5.56
C ALA A 10 -4.52 9.72 -5.49
N ALA A 11 -5.67 10.38 -5.35
CA ALA A 11 -5.77 11.82 -5.16
C ALA A 11 -5.05 12.28 -3.88
N HIS A 12 -5.22 11.55 -2.78
CA HIS A 12 -4.55 11.84 -1.52
C HIS A 12 -3.03 11.74 -1.63
N PHE A 13 -2.51 10.67 -2.24
CA PHE A 13 -1.07 10.49 -2.44
C PHE A 13 -0.49 11.55 -3.39
N ALA A 14 -1.19 11.88 -4.47
CA ALA A 14 -0.80 12.96 -5.39
C ALA A 14 -0.74 14.30 -4.66
N ALA A 15 -1.75 14.62 -3.87
CA ALA A 15 -1.82 15.86 -3.10
C ALA A 15 -0.68 15.98 -2.08
N CYS A 16 -0.41 14.93 -1.29
CA CYS A 16 0.69 14.94 -0.33
C CYS A 16 2.06 15.07 -1.02
N THR A 17 2.30 14.30 -2.09
CA THR A 17 3.57 14.37 -2.85
C THR A 17 3.78 15.74 -3.47
N VAL A 18 2.76 16.33 -4.11
CA VAL A 18 2.84 17.68 -4.68
C VAL A 18 3.11 18.74 -3.63
N ALA A 19 2.48 18.65 -2.45
CA ALA A 19 2.75 19.59 -1.35
C ALA A 19 4.23 19.57 -0.93
N MET A 20 4.81 18.38 -0.70
CA MET A 20 6.22 18.25 -0.33
C MET A 20 7.16 18.69 -1.46
N GLY A 21 6.96 18.20 -2.68
CA GLY A 21 7.85 18.49 -3.80
C GLY A 21 7.82 19.95 -4.24
N THR A 22 6.68 20.62 -4.11
CA THR A 22 6.58 22.07 -4.33
C THR A 22 7.45 22.85 -3.34
N LEU A 23 7.52 22.43 -2.08
CA LEU A 23 8.37 23.06 -1.06
C LEU A 23 9.86 22.80 -1.30
N VAL A 24 10.23 21.60 -1.77
CA VAL A 24 11.60 21.32 -2.24
C VAL A 24 12.00 22.32 -3.34
N LEU A 25 11.14 22.53 -4.34
CA LEU A 25 11.38 23.49 -5.42
C LEU A 25 11.40 24.94 -4.94
N ALA A 26 10.53 25.31 -4.01
CA ALA A 26 10.51 26.63 -3.42
C ALA A 26 11.84 26.96 -2.71
N LEU A 27 12.37 26.02 -1.92
CA LEU A 27 13.66 26.19 -1.23
C LEU A 27 14.84 26.26 -2.21
N LEU A 28 14.83 25.46 -3.28
CA LEU A 28 15.83 25.56 -4.35
C LEU A 28 15.78 26.91 -5.07
N THR A 29 14.57 27.42 -5.31
CA THR A 29 14.33 28.70 -5.96
C THR A 29 14.75 29.87 -5.08
N ALA A 30 14.41 29.85 -3.78
CA ALA A 30 14.85 30.87 -2.82
C ALA A 30 16.39 30.94 -2.75
N ARG A 31 17.07 29.79 -2.70
CA ARG A 31 18.54 29.71 -2.74
C ARG A 31 19.16 30.16 -4.06
N ALA A 32 18.44 30.10 -5.17
CA ALA A 32 18.92 30.56 -6.48
C ALA A 32 18.68 32.08 -6.67
N GLY A 33 17.51 32.56 -6.23
CA GLY A 33 17.11 33.98 -6.28
C GLY A 33 17.96 34.87 -5.38
N ALA A 34 18.36 34.39 -4.19
CA ALA A 34 19.28 35.11 -3.30
C ALA A 34 20.62 35.49 -3.95
N ARG A 35 21.04 34.79 -5.02
CA ARG A 35 22.27 35.09 -5.78
C ARG A 35 22.05 35.97 -7.01
N SER A 36 20.80 36.16 -7.44
CA SER A 36 20.47 36.72 -8.78
C SER A 36 19.63 38.00 -8.74
N GLY A 37 19.23 38.47 -7.54
CA GLY A 37 18.47 39.71 -7.34
C GLY A 37 16.96 39.51 -7.09
N PRO A 38 16.28 40.46 -6.41
CA PRO A 38 14.94 40.27 -5.83
C PRO A 38 13.77 40.23 -6.83
N ALA A 39 13.91 40.77 -8.05
CA ALA A 39 12.77 40.99 -8.96
C ALA A 39 12.18 39.72 -9.60
N GLY A 40 12.94 38.61 -9.67
CA GLY A 40 12.48 37.35 -10.30
C GLY A 40 11.91 36.31 -9.34
N GLY A 41 12.24 36.38 -8.05
CA GLY A 41 11.94 35.33 -7.06
C GLY A 41 10.55 35.42 -6.41
N ALA A 42 10.07 36.65 -6.14
CA ALA A 42 8.86 36.87 -5.34
C ALA A 42 7.58 36.30 -6.00
N GLY A 43 7.44 36.42 -7.32
CA GLY A 43 6.29 35.87 -8.05
C GLY A 43 6.28 34.33 -8.11
N ALA A 44 7.47 33.70 -8.15
CA ALA A 44 7.59 32.25 -8.11
C ALA A 44 7.23 31.70 -6.73
N GLU A 45 7.66 32.38 -5.66
CA GLU A 45 7.37 32.01 -4.28
C GLU A 45 5.86 32.01 -3.97
N GLN A 46 5.14 33.06 -4.40
CA GLN A 46 3.68 33.12 -4.24
C GLN A 46 2.98 31.99 -5.00
N GLY A 47 3.42 31.67 -6.21
CA GLY A 47 2.86 30.58 -7.00
C GLY A 47 3.08 29.21 -6.36
N PHE A 48 4.29 28.94 -5.86
CA PHE A 48 4.58 27.70 -5.13
C PHE A 48 3.78 27.59 -3.84
N ARG A 49 3.65 28.68 -3.08
CA ARG A 49 2.81 28.71 -1.88
C ARG A 49 1.35 28.40 -2.20
N GLY A 50 0.80 29.01 -3.25
CA GLY A 50 -0.57 28.74 -3.71
C GLY A 50 -0.78 27.29 -4.13
N LEU A 51 0.17 26.73 -4.89
CA LEU A 51 0.13 25.32 -5.31
C LEU A 51 0.23 24.36 -4.13
N ALA A 52 1.14 24.61 -3.18
CA ALA A 52 1.29 23.80 -1.98
C ALA A 52 0.03 23.85 -1.09
N LEU A 53 -0.57 25.03 -0.91
CA LEU A 53 -1.83 25.18 -0.16
C LEU A 53 -3.00 24.48 -0.86
N ALA A 54 -3.11 24.59 -2.18
CA ALA A 54 -4.12 23.86 -2.95
C ALA A 54 -3.94 22.34 -2.80
N ALA A 55 -2.70 21.85 -2.88
CA ALA A 55 -2.38 20.45 -2.66
C ALA A 55 -2.73 20.01 -1.23
N LEU A 56 -2.43 20.80 -0.20
CA LEU A 56 -2.82 20.51 1.18
C LEU A 56 -4.34 20.50 1.38
N ALA A 57 -5.09 21.39 0.72
CA ALA A 57 -6.55 21.38 0.75
C ALA A 57 -7.11 20.10 0.12
N VAL A 58 -6.58 19.69 -1.04
CA VAL A 58 -6.95 18.40 -1.66
C VAL A 58 -6.58 17.23 -0.75
N ALA A 59 -5.42 17.28 -0.07
CA ALA A 59 -5.01 16.24 0.88
C ALA A 59 -5.97 16.14 2.08
N ALA A 60 -6.44 17.27 2.62
CA ALA A 60 -7.43 17.28 3.71
C ALA A 60 -8.77 16.65 3.26
N VAL A 61 -9.30 17.10 2.12
CA VAL A 61 -10.60 16.62 1.59
C VAL A 61 -10.52 15.13 1.24
N SER A 62 -9.50 14.72 0.48
CA SER A 62 -9.31 13.31 0.11
C SER A 62 -9.02 12.43 1.33
N GLY A 63 -8.33 12.93 2.35
CA GLY A 63 -8.10 12.20 3.61
C GLY A 63 -9.39 11.97 4.40
N ALA A 64 -10.24 12.98 4.49
CA ALA A 64 -11.56 12.86 5.11
C ALA A 64 -12.48 11.89 4.35
N LEU A 65 -12.50 11.98 3.02
CA LEU A 65 -13.23 11.04 2.16
C LEU A 65 -12.71 9.61 2.30
N TRP A 66 -11.40 9.43 2.40
CA TRP A 66 -10.80 8.11 2.61
C TRP A 66 -11.25 7.52 3.94
N LEU A 67 -11.20 8.30 5.01
CA LEU A 67 -11.69 7.87 6.33
C LEU A 67 -13.17 7.51 6.29
N ALA A 68 -14.02 8.31 5.63
CA ALA A 68 -15.45 8.03 5.50
C ALA A 68 -15.74 6.73 4.72
N LEU A 69 -15.02 6.49 3.61
CA LEU A 69 -15.16 5.26 2.83
C LEU A 69 -14.72 4.02 3.61
N ILE A 70 -13.62 4.11 4.35
CA ILE A 70 -13.16 3.02 5.21
C ILE A 70 -14.11 2.80 6.38
N ALA A 71 -14.64 3.86 6.98
CA ALA A 71 -15.63 3.77 8.04
C ALA A 71 -16.92 3.09 7.55
N ALA A 72 -17.42 3.43 6.37
CA ALA A 72 -18.55 2.72 5.75
C ALA A 72 -18.28 1.22 5.58
N THR A 73 -17.06 0.87 5.18
CA THR A 73 -16.65 -0.54 5.00
C THR A 73 -16.53 -1.28 6.34
N ILE A 74 -16.00 -0.63 7.38
CA ILE A 74 -15.83 -1.23 8.72
C ILE A 74 -17.18 -1.40 9.43
N LEU A 75 -18.04 -0.39 9.34
CA LEU A 75 -19.35 -0.39 10.00
C LEU A 75 -20.41 -1.17 9.21
N ASP A 76 -20.11 -1.54 7.96
CA ASP A 76 -21.02 -2.21 7.02
C ASP A 76 -22.34 -1.45 6.82
N VAL A 77 -22.24 -0.12 6.65
CA VAL A 77 -23.38 0.79 6.45
C VAL A 77 -23.18 1.70 5.24
N PRO A 78 -24.26 2.19 4.62
CA PRO A 78 -24.18 3.24 3.60
C PRO A 78 -23.44 4.50 4.11
N LEU A 79 -22.73 5.18 3.19
CA LEU A 79 -21.94 6.38 3.52
C LEU A 79 -22.67 7.46 4.36
N PRO A 80 -23.96 7.79 4.12
CA PRO A 80 -24.67 8.76 4.95
C PRO A 80 -24.82 8.33 6.41
N GLU A 81 -24.97 7.03 6.68
CA GLU A 81 -25.18 6.47 8.02
C GLU A 81 -23.91 6.47 8.86
N VAL A 82 -22.73 6.51 8.23
CA VAL A 82 -21.43 6.67 8.92
C VAL A 82 -21.38 7.93 9.79
N PHE A 83 -22.10 8.99 9.40
CA PHE A 83 -22.14 10.26 10.11
C PHE A 83 -23.26 10.33 11.18
N GLY A 84 -24.07 9.28 11.33
CA GLY A 84 -25.00 9.11 12.45
C GLY A 84 -24.28 8.69 13.74
N ASP A 85 -25.03 8.56 14.84
CA ASP A 85 -24.71 8.00 16.18
C ASP A 85 -23.23 7.74 16.55
N GLY A 86 -22.34 8.70 16.27
CA GLY A 86 -20.91 8.60 16.56
C GLY A 86 -20.12 7.58 15.71
N GLY A 87 -20.64 7.13 14.56
CA GLY A 87 -19.97 6.13 13.71
C GLY A 87 -18.57 6.56 13.26
N ILE A 88 -18.48 7.72 12.61
CA ILE A 88 -17.21 8.28 12.13
C ILE A 88 -16.24 8.57 13.29
N THR A 89 -16.74 9.00 14.45
CA THR A 89 -15.90 9.31 15.62
C THR A 89 -15.33 8.04 16.24
N THR A 90 -16.13 6.99 16.34
CA THR A 90 -15.69 5.66 16.82
C THR A 90 -14.60 5.13 15.90
N VAL A 91 -14.81 5.15 14.57
CA VAL A 91 -13.78 4.71 13.62
C VAL A 91 -12.53 5.60 13.70
N ALA A 92 -12.69 6.92 13.81
CA ALA A 92 -11.56 7.85 13.88
C ALA A 92 -10.71 7.68 15.16
N LEU A 93 -11.32 7.40 16.30
CA LEU A 93 -10.64 7.42 17.61
C LEU A 93 -10.28 6.03 18.11
N ASP A 94 -11.06 4.99 17.77
CA ASP A 94 -10.87 3.64 18.31
C ASP A 94 -10.09 2.73 17.37
N THR A 95 -9.99 3.07 16.09
CA THR A 95 -9.17 2.31 15.13
C THR A 95 -7.77 2.90 14.98
N ARG A 96 -6.78 2.04 14.76
CA ARG A 96 -5.42 2.46 14.40
C ARG A 96 -5.43 3.31 13.12
N PHE A 97 -6.23 2.92 12.14
CA PHE A 97 -6.37 3.65 10.87
C PHE A 97 -6.87 5.08 11.12
N GLY A 98 -7.94 5.23 11.91
CA GLY A 98 -8.52 6.51 12.29
C GLY A 98 -7.53 7.42 13.02
N ARG A 99 -6.82 6.91 14.03
CA ARG A 99 -5.83 7.68 14.80
C ARG A 99 -4.70 8.20 13.91
N ILE A 100 -4.21 7.39 12.97
CA ILE A 100 -3.23 7.82 11.97
C ILE A 100 -3.86 8.87 11.04
N GLY A 101 -5.12 8.70 10.63
CA GLY A 101 -5.88 9.69 9.87
C GLY A 101 -5.96 11.06 10.58
N CYS A 102 -6.24 11.08 11.88
CA CYS A 102 -6.26 12.29 12.70
C CYS A 102 -4.87 12.95 12.77
N LEU A 103 -3.81 12.16 12.99
CA LEU A 103 -2.43 12.66 12.94
C LEU A 103 -2.11 13.31 11.59
N ARG A 104 -2.50 12.67 10.49
CA ARG A 104 -2.31 13.20 9.13
C ARG A 104 -3.05 14.51 8.92
N LEU A 105 -4.30 14.61 9.39
CA LEU A 105 -5.06 15.86 9.34
C LEU A 105 -4.35 16.96 10.13
N ALA A 106 -3.85 16.67 11.34
CA ALA A 106 -3.07 17.63 12.12
C ALA A 106 -1.81 18.08 11.36
N LEU A 107 -1.07 17.17 10.72
CA LEU A 107 0.11 17.51 9.91
C LEU A 107 -0.25 18.38 8.70
N VAL A 108 -1.39 18.14 8.04
CA VAL A 108 -1.89 19.01 6.95
C VAL A 108 -2.19 20.42 7.47
N LEU A 109 -2.88 20.53 8.60
CA LEU A 109 -3.23 21.83 9.20
C LEU A 109 -1.99 22.58 9.67
N ILE A 110 -1.02 21.90 10.29
CA ILE A 110 0.26 22.48 10.70
C ILE A 110 1.03 22.98 9.47
N ALA A 111 1.15 22.16 8.42
CA ALA A 111 1.82 22.57 7.18
C ALA A 111 1.13 23.78 6.54
N ALA A 112 -0.20 23.80 6.49
CA ALA A 112 -0.97 24.92 5.95
C ALA A 112 -0.77 26.19 6.79
N ALA A 113 -0.84 26.10 8.11
CA ALA A 113 -0.59 27.22 9.01
C ALA A 113 0.82 27.79 8.88
N LEU A 114 1.84 26.91 8.77
CA LEU A 114 3.23 27.32 8.53
C LEU A 114 3.43 28.04 7.20
N LEU A 115 2.64 27.70 6.18
CA LEU A 115 2.65 28.41 4.90
C LEU A 115 1.84 29.69 4.94
N LEU A 116 0.75 29.75 5.71
CA LEU A 116 -0.11 30.93 5.81
C LEU A 116 0.51 32.04 6.67
N TRP A 117 1.07 31.67 7.82
CA TRP A 117 1.84 32.54 8.69
C TRP A 117 3.29 32.58 8.20
N LYS A 118 4.10 33.58 8.57
CA LYS A 118 5.49 33.74 8.07
C LYS A 118 6.44 32.66 8.62
N GLY A 119 6.11 31.38 8.42
CA GLY A 119 6.87 30.23 8.86
C GLY A 119 8.10 29.99 7.99
N ASN A 120 9.04 29.22 8.54
CA ASN A 120 10.24 28.80 7.84
C ASN A 120 9.90 27.72 6.80
N GLY A 121 10.31 27.88 5.54
CA GLY A 121 10.09 26.88 4.49
C GLY A 121 10.64 25.48 4.83
N TRP A 122 11.67 25.40 5.66
CA TRP A 122 12.21 24.12 6.16
C TRP A 122 11.27 23.40 7.12
N THR A 123 10.56 24.13 8.00
CA THR A 123 9.61 23.50 8.93
C THR A 123 8.35 23.04 8.19
N ALA A 124 7.89 23.79 7.19
CA ALA A 124 6.82 23.35 6.30
C ALA A 124 7.22 22.10 5.50
N LEU A 125 8.46 22.03 5.01
CA LEU A 125 9.00 20.83 4.34
C LEU A 125 9.05 19.64 5.32
N ALA A 126 9.48 19.84 6.56
CA ALA A 126 9.50 18.78 7.57
C ALA A 126 8.08 18.24 7.85
N ALA A 127 7.09 19.13 8.01
CA ALA A 127 5.70 18.74 8.23
C ALA A 127 5.10 17.95 7.05
N THR A 128 5.35 18.39 5.81
CA THR A 128 4.89 17.67 4.61
C THR A 128 5.63 16.36 4.38
N THR A 129 6.91 16.27 4.75
CA THR A 129 7.68 15.01 4.74
C THR A 129 7.13 14.02 5.76
N ALA A 130 6.83 14.47 6.99
CA ALA A 130 6.17 13.65 8.01
C ALA A 130 4.78 13.17 7.57
N LEU A 131 4.01 14.05 6.89
CA LEU A 131 2.71 13.69 6.32
C LEU A 131 2.85 12.56 5.30
N ILE A 132 3.82 12.62 4.39
CA ILE A 132 4.05 11.53 3.42
C ILE A 132 4.54 10.26 4.12
N ALA A 133 5.52 10.37 5.02
CA ALA A 133 6.09 9.22 5.73
C ALA A 133 5.02 8.44 6.53
N SER A 134 4.03 9.13 7.10
CA SER A 134 2.94 8.48 7.83
C SER A 134 2.04 7.57 6.98
N VAL A 135 2.10 7.63 5.64
CA VAL A 135 1.40 6.67 4.77
C VAL A 135 1.96 5.26 4.97
N ALA A 136 3.28 5.11 5.13
CA ALA A 136 3.93 3.81 5.29
C ALA A 136 3.42 3.07 6.55
N ILE A 137 3.08 3.83 7.60
CA ILE A 137 2.55 3.30 8.87
C ILE A 137 1.12 2.74 8.69
N MET A 138 0.35 3.30 7.74
CA MET A 138 -1.02 2.90 7.44
C MET A 138 -1.10 1.69 6.49
N GLY A 139 -0.07 1.46 5.68
CA GLY A 139 -0.01 0.38 4.70
C GLY A 139 0.57 -0.94 5.24
N HIS A 140 0.76 -1.89 4.33
CA HIS A 140 1.36 -3.22 4.59
C HIS A 140 2.69 -3.14 5.35
N ALA A 141 3.47 -2.09 5.12
CA ALA A 141 4.75 -1.86 5.80
C ALA A 141 4.58 -1.60 7.30
N GLY A 142 3.52 -0.88 7.70
CA GLY A 142 3.21 -0.60 9.10
C GLY A 142 2.52 -1.75 9.84
N ALA A 143 2.14 -2.83 9.14
CA ALA A 143 1.60 -4.05 9.73
C ALA A 143 2.67 -5.12 9.99
N GLY A 144 3.83 -5.01 9.35
CA GLY A 144 4.92 -5.97 9.52
C GLY A 144 5.55 -5.92 10.92
N THR A 145 5.88 -7.08 11.48
CA THR A 145 6.53 -7.21 12.79
C THR A 145 8.00 -7.63 12.68
N GLY A 146 8.76 -7.46 13.77
CA GLY A 146 10.16 -7.82 13.85
C GLY A 146 11.09 -7.05 12.90
N MET A 147 12.29 -7.59 12.66
CA MET A 147 13.32 -6.94 11.84
C MET A 147 12.86 -6.70 10.40
N THR A 148 12.16 -7.66 9.80
CA THR A 148 11.63 -7.55 8.43
C THR A 148 10.57 -6.46 8.31
N GLY A 149 9.67 -6.34 9.30
CA GLY A 149 8.72 -5.23 9.36
C GLY A 149 9.41 -3.87 9.47
N ALA A 150 10.44 -3.75 10.32
CA ALA A 150 11.21 -2.51 10.46
C ALA A 150 11.93 -2.11 9.16
N ILE A 151 12.54 -3.07 8.46
CA ILE A 151 13.18 -2.84 7.15
C ILE A 151 12.14 -2.40 6.12
N HIS A 152 11.00 -3.08 6.04
CA HIS A 152 9.94 -2.74 5.10
C HIS A 152 9.40 -1.33 5.37
N LEU A 153 9.09 -1.00 6.63
CA LEU A 153 8.62 0.32 7.03
C LEU A 153 9.62 1.42 6.67
N THR A 154 10.90 1.20 6.98
CA THR A 154 11.96 2.17 6.67
C THR A 154 12.12 2.36 5.16
N SER A 155 12.13 1.26 4.42
CA SER A 155 12.20 1.27 2.96
C SER A 155 11.01 2.01 2.34
N ASP A 156 9.80 1.78 2.83
CA ASP A 156 8.60 2.43 2.33
C ASP A 156 8.56 3.94 2.66
N VAL A 157 9.03 4.35 3.84
CA VAL A 157 9.23 5.77 4.17
C VAL A 157 10.22 6.42 3.22
N ILE A 158 11.36 5.78 2.94
CA ILE A 158 12.36 6.28 2.00
C ILE A 158 11.76 6.38 0.59
N HIS A 159 11.03 5.35 0.16
CA HIS A 159 10.38 5.30 -1.16
C HIS A 159 9.41 6.48 -1.33
N LEU A 160 8.54 6.70 -0.35
CA LEU A 160 7.54 7.75 -0.38
C LEU A 160 8.16 9.15 -0.30
N ALA A 161 9.18 9.36 0.54
CA ALA A 161 9.90 10.63 0.62
C ALA A 161 10.62 10.95 -0.70
N ALA A 162 11.24 9.96 -1.33
CA ALA A 162 11.89 10.10 -2.63
C ALA A 162 10.88 10.38 -3.75
N ALA A 163 9.72 9.70 -3.74
CA ALA A 163 8.60 10.02 -4.65
C ALA A 163 8.10 11.46 -4.47
N GLY A 164 7.94 11.91 -3.22
CA GLY A 164 7.57 13.30 -2.91
C GLY A 164 8.58 14.32 -3.42
N ALA A 165 9.87 14.06 -3.23
CA ALA A 165 10.94 14.95 -3.65
C ALA A 165 11.10 15.05 -5.18
N TRP A 166 10.93 13.94 -5.91
CA TRP A 166 11.05 13.93 -7.37
C TRP A 166 9.73 14.14 -8.10
N LEU A 167 8.78 13.20 -7.99
CA LEU A 167 7.51 13.26 -8.71
C LEU A 167 6.66 14.45 -8.25
N GLY A 168 6.59 14.68 -6.93
CA GLY A 168 5.83 15.79 -6.35
C GLY A 168 6.30 17.18 -6.79
N ALA A 169 7.55 17.30 -7.20
CA ALA A 169 8.15 18.56 -7.63
C ALA A 169 7.84 18.93 -9.09
N LEU A 170 7.45 17.95 -9.92
CA LEU A 170 7.28 18.14 -11.36
C LEU A 170 6.20 19.16 -11.75
N PRO A 171 5.02 19.22 -11.10
CA PRO A 171 4.03 20.26 -11.41
C PRO A 171 4.54 21.68 -11.14
N ALA A 172 5.24 21.87 -10.02
CA ALA A 172 5.85 23.15 -9.67
C ALA A 172 6.96 23.53 -10.67
N LEU A 173 7.79 22.56 -11.07
CA LEU A 173 8.83 22.77 -12.07
C LEU A 173 8.23 23.12 -13.45
N ALA A 174 7.20 22.40 -13.89
CA ALA A 174 6.50 22.68 -15.14
C ALA A 174 5.89 24.09 -15.15
N TRP A 175 5.27 24.50 -14.04
CA TRP A 175 4.73 25.84 -13.86
C TRP A 175 5.82 26.92 -13.91
N LEU A 176 6.95 26.72 -13.23
CA LEU A 176 8.09 27.63 -13.24
C LEU A 176 8.65 27.79 -14.66
N LEU A 177 8.92 26.68 -15.34
CA LEU A 177 9.41 26.66 -16.71
C LEU A 177 8.44 27.32 -17.70
N TRP A 178 7.12 27.17 -17.46
CA TRP A 178 6.09 27.79 -18.29
C TRP A 178 6.06 29.31 -18.11
N ARG A 179 6.14 29.80 -16.87
CA ARG A 179 6.19 31.25 -16.55
C ARG A 179 7.47 31.92 -17.04
N SER A 180 8.60 31.22 -16.99
CA SER A 180 9.91 31.77 -17.32
C SER A 180 10.22 31.92 -18.82
N ARG A 181 9.24 31.69 -19.72
CA ARG A 181 9.45 31.73 -21.18
C ARG A 181 9.56 33.13 -21.77
N THR A 182 9.07 34.15 -21.07
CA THR A 182 8.90 35.51 -21.59
C THR A 182 9.98 36.47 -21.13
N GLY A 183 10.68 36.19 -20.03
CA GLY A 183 11.69 37.08 -19.45
C GLY A 183 13.08 36.43 -19.36
N PRO A 184 14.15 37.05 -19.88
CA PRO A 184 15.52 36.50 -19.81
C PRO A 184 16.00 36.18 -18.39
N ALA A 185 15.73 37.06 -17.43
CA ALA A 185 16.09 36.85 -16.02
C ALA A 185 15.34 35.67 -15.38
N GLN A 186 14.06 35.49 -15.72
CA GLN A 186 13.22 34.40 -15.23
C GLN A 186 13.65 33.07 -15.86
N GLY A 187 14.04 33.09 -17.14
CA GLY A 187 14.63 31.96 -17.85
C GLY A 187 15.95 31.50 -17.24
N ALA A 188 16.83 32.43 -16.87
CA ALA A 188 18.08 32.13 -16.19
C ALA A 188 17.86 31.50 -14.79
N LEU A 189 16.92 32.04 -14.00
CA LEU A 189 16.51 31.46 -12.73
C LEU A 189 15.96 30.03 -12.90
N ALA A 190 15.05 29.82 -13.84
CA ALA A 190 14.49 28.50 -14.11
C ALA A 190 15.55 27.50 -14.56
N ALA A 191 16.54 27.93 -15.36
CA ALA A 191 17.66 27.09 -15.76
C ALA A 191 18.51 26.66 -14.56
N GLU A 192 18.82 27.57 -13.65
CA GLU A 192 19.57 27.27 -12.43
C GLU A 192 18.81 26.32 -11.50
N VAL A 193 17.52 26.60 -11.27
CA VAL A 193 16.66 25.73 -10.46
C VAL A 193 16.55 24.33 -11.06
N THR A 194 16.39 24.23 -12.39
CA THR A 194 16.31 22.95 -13.10
C THR A 194 17.60 22.13 -12.94
N ARG A 195 18.78 22.76 -13.04
CA ARG A 195 20.06 22.07 -12.82
C ARG A 195 20.21 21.55 -11.39
N ARG A 196 19.85 22.36 -10.38
CA ARG A 196 19.88 21.96 -8.96
C ARG A 196 18.89 20.84 -8.67
N PHE A 197 17.68 20.95 -9.22
CA PHE A 197 16.68 19.91 -9.12
C PHE A 197 17.15 18.61 -9.76
N GLY A 198 17.91 18.67 -10.86
CA GLY A 198 18.50 17.48 -11.49
C GLY A 198 19.39 16.65 -10.56
N THR A 199 20.04 17.24 -9.55
CA THR A 199 20.79 16.49 -8.52
C THR A 199 19.84 15.85 -7.50
N VAL A 200 18.84 16.59 -7.04
CA VAL A 200 17.82 16.07 -6.10
C VAL A 200 17.05 14.91 -6.73
N ALA A 201 16.63 15.06 -7.99
CA ALA A 201 15.94 14.04 -8.76
C ALA A 201 16.80 12.78 -8.93
N LEU A 202 18.10 12.92 -9.18
CA LEU A 202 19.00 11.75 -9.30
C LEU A 202 19.10 10.97 -7.98
N ILE A 203 19.26 11.67 -6.85
CA ILE A 203 19.30 11.05 -5.51
C ILE A 203 17.97 10.36 -5.21
N ALA A 204 16.85 11.03 -5.48
CA ALA A 204 15.51 10.50 -5.29
C ALA A 204 15.25 9.27 -6.17
N VAL A 205 15.66 9.27 -7.45
CA VAL A 205 15.55 8.12 -8.35
C VAL A 205 16.36 6.93 -7.84
N ALA A 206 17.60 7.16 -7.38
CA ALA A 206 18.42 6.10 -6.80
C ALA A 206 17.77 5.50 -5.53
N ALA A 207 17.25 6.37 -4.65
CA ALA A 207 16.53 5.94 -3.46
C ALA A 207 15.24 5.17 -3.79
N LEU A 208 14.48 5.60 -4.81
CA LEU A 208 13.28 4.91 -5.30
C LEU A 208 13.59 3.53 -5.85
N LEU A 209 14.69 3.39 -6.60
CA LEU A 209 15.10 2.10 -7.15
C LEU A 209 15.51 1.14 -6.03
N ALA A 210 16.37 1.59 -5.11
CA ALA A 210 16.84 0.76 -4.00
C ALA A 210 15.68 0.33 -3.07
N SER A 211 14.86 1.28 -2.62
CA SER A 211 13.69 0.99 -1.78
C SER A 211 12.63 0.19 -2.53
N GLY A 212 12.44 0.43 -3.83
CA GLY A 212 11.51 -0.32 -4.67
C GLY A 212 11.88 -1.79 -4.82
N ILE A 213 13.17 -2.10 -4.94
CA ILE A 213 13.69 -3.48 -4.95
C ILE A 213 13.39 -4.15 -3.60
N VAL A 214 13.71 -3.48 -2.48
CA VAL A 214 13.44 -4.01 -1.13
C VAL A 214 11.95 -4.26 -0.92
N ASN A 215 11.09 -3.28 -1.25
CA ASN A 215 9.64 -3.42 -1.08
C ASN A 215 9.08 -4.54 -1.97
N THR A 216 9.56 -4.66 -3.21
CA THR A 216 9.13 -5.73 -4.12
C THR A 216 9.53 -7.11 -3.60
N ALA A 217 10.77 -7.27 -3.13
CA ALA A 217 11.25 -8.53 -2.58
C ALA A 217 10.42 -8.97 -1.36
N ILE A 218 10.00 -8.03 -0.52
CA ILE A 218 9.18 -8.32 0.67
C ILE A 218 7.71 -8.59 0.31
N LEU A 219 7.11 -7.80 -0.59
CA LEU A 219 5.67 -7.85 -0.89
C LEU A 219 5.29 -8.93 -1.92
N VAL A 220 6.23 -9.29 -2.81
CA VAL A 220 6.01 -10.30 -3.86
C VAL A 220 6.71 -11.62 -3.55
N GLY A 221 7.87 -11.58 -2.89
CA GLY A 221 8.70 -12.77 -2.70
C GLY A 221 9.32 -13.27 -4.00
N TRP A 222 9.53 -14.58 -4.09
CA TRP A 222 10.15 -15.27 -5.23
C TRP A 222 9.18 -16.30 -5.85
N PRO A 223 8.08 -15.84 -6.49
CA PRO A 223 7.11 -16.76 -7.08
C PRO A 223 7.67 -17.44 -8.33
N THR A 224 7.21 -18.66 -8.60
CA THR A 224 7.55 -19.42 -9.81
C THR A 224 6.98 -18.75 -11.08
N ASP A 225 5.79 -18.14 -10.98
CA ASP A 225 5.23 -17.25 -11.99
C ASP A 225 5.18 -15.80 -11.45
N PRO A 226 6.00 -14.87 -11.99
CA PRO A 226 6.08 -13.49 -11.53
C PRO A 226 4.82 -12.66 -11.82
N LEU A 227 3.86 -13.15 -12.61
CA LEU A 227 2.62 -12.45 -12.97
C LEU A 227 1.35 -13.19 -12.50
N ALA A 228 1.49 -14.16 -11.60
CA ALA A 228 0.39 -15.00 -11.13
C ALA A 228 -0.76 -14.20 -10.50
N THR A 229 -0.45 -13.15 -9.73
CA THR A 229 -1.44 -12.38 -8.97
C THR A 229 -1.78 -11.04 -9.63
N THR A 230 -3.00 -10.55 -9.39
CA THR A 230 -3.39 -9.19 -9.80
C THR A 230 -2.49 -8.12 -9.17
N TYR A 231 -2.02 -8.36 -7.94
CA TYR A 231 -1.03 -7.52 -7.28
C TYR A 231 0.27 -7.44 -8.10
N ALA A 232 0.83 -8.58 -8.49
CA ALA A 232 2.08 -8.64 -9.26
C ALA A 232 1.94 -8.01 -10.66
N ARG A 233 0.80 -8.21 -11.34
CA ARG A 233 0.50 -7.55 -12.63
C ARG A 233 0.43 -6.03 -12.51
N ALA A 234 -0.27 -5.53 -11.49
CA ALA A 234 -0.37 -4.08 -11.24
C ALA A 234 1.01 -3.48 -10.88
N LEU A 235 1.83 -4.21 -10.12
CA LEU A 235 3.21 -3.81 -9.82
C LEU A 235 4.10 -3.80 -11.08
N ALA A 236 3.99 -4.81 -11.95
CA ALA A 236 4.73 -4.84 -13.21
C ALA A 236 4.38 -3.64 -14.11
N LEU A 237 3.10 -3.29 -14.20
CA LEU A 237 2.66 -2.07 -14.91
C LEU A 237 3.23 -0.80 -14.27
N LYS A 238 3.25 -0.73 -12.93
CA LYS A 238 3.87 0.39 -12.18
C LYS A 238 5.36 0.53 -12.53
N ILE A 239 6.09 -0.58 -12.60
CA ILE A 239 7.51 -0.60 -12.98
C ILE A 239 7.66 -0.15 -14.45
N GLY A 240 6.81 -0.61 -15.36
CA GLY A 240 6.81 -0.18 -16.76
C GLY A 240 6.63 1.34 -16.92
N LEU A 241 5.65 1.92 -16.20
CA LEU A 241 5.45 3.37 -16.16
C LEU A 241 6.67 4.11 -15.57
N PHE A 242 7.26 3.58 -14.50
CA PHE A 242 8.46 4.14 -13.91
C PHE A 242 9.65 4.14 -14.90
N VAL A 243 9.86 3.06 -15.65
CA VAL A 243 10.89 2.99 -16.70
C VAL A 243 10.63 4.03 -17.80
N ALA A 244 9.38 4.20 -18.23
CA ALA A 244 9.02 5.25 -19.20
C ALA A 244 9.32 6.66 -18.66
N MET A 245 9.05 6.92 -17.38
CA MET A 245 9.43 8.17 -16.72
C MET A 245 10.95 8.37 -16.67
N LEU A 246 11.74 7.31 -16.39
CA LEU A 246 13.20 7.41 -16.41
C LEU A 246 13.74 7.73 -17.80
N ALA A 247 13.14 7.19 -18.86
CA ALA A 247 13.51 7.52 -20.24
C ALA A 247 13.26 9.00 -20.55
N LEU A 248 12.11 9.55 -20.15
CA LEU A 248 11.82 10.99 -20.27
C LEU A 248 12.78 11.84 -19.42
N ALA A 249 13.06 11.43 -18.18
CA ALA A 249 13.95 12.15 -17.29
C ALA A 249 15.39 12.17 -17.82
N ALA A 250 15.85 11.05 -18.41
CA ALA A 250 17.14 10.97 -19.09
C ALA A 250 17.19 11.88 -20.33
N PHE A 251 16.14 11.85 -21.17
CA PHE A 251 16.04 12.76 -22.31
C PHE A 251 16.08 14.24 -21.87
N ASN A 252 15.34 14.58 -20.82
CA ASN A 252 15.34 15.90 -20.22
C ASN A 252 16.74 16.30 -19.76
N ARG A 253 17.43 15.44 -19.01
CA ARG A 253 18.77 15.71 -18.45
C ARG A 253 19.85 15.87 -19.52
N PHE A 254 19.87 15.01 -20.53
CA PHE A 254 20.96 14.94 -21.49
C PHE A 254 20.74 15.77 -22.76
N ARG A 255 19.49 16.09 -23.11
CA ARG A 255 19.16 16.84 -24.34
C ARG A 255 18.61 18.22 -24.06
N LEU A 256 17.62 18.34 -23.17
CA LEU A 256 16.91 19.62 -22.99
C LEU A 256 17.54 20.53 -21.93
N THR A 257 17.97 19.99 -20.79
CA THR A 257 18.61 20.77 -19.71
C THR A 257 19.87 21.49 -20.18
N PRO A 258 20.78 20.89 -20.99
CA PRO A 258 21.95 21.59 -21.52
C PRO A 258 21.60 22.73 -22.50
N ALA A 259 20.40 22.71 -23.09
CA ALA A 259 19.94 23.74 -24.02
C ALA A 259 19.28 24.95 -23.33
N LEU A 260 19.13 24.93 -22.00
CA LEU A 260 18.61 26.06 -21.24
C LEU A 260 19.60 27.25 -21.23
N PRO A 261 19.12 28.51 -21.20
CA PRO A 261 17.73 28.94 -21.02
C PRO A 261 16.98 29.21 -22.34
N ARG A 262 17.34 28.57 -23.47
CA ARG A 262 16.68 28.86 -24.77
C ARG A 262 15.15 28.70 -24.66
N PRO A 263 14.33 29.63 -25.21
CA PRO A 263 12.87 29.57 -25.08
C PRO A 263 12.24 28.25 -25.56
N GLY A 264 12.78 27.66 -26.63
CA GLY A 264 12.35 26.35 -27.11
C GLY A 264 12.61 25.22 -26.10
N ALA A 265 13.77 25.23 -25.43
CA ALA A 265 14.11 24.26 -24.39
C ALA A 265 13.23 24.42 -23.14
N LEU A 266 12.91 25.65 -22.72
CA LEU A 266 11.97 25.92 -21.63
C LEU A 266 10.56 25.38 -21.93
N ARG A 267 10.06 25.57 -23.17
CA ARG A 267 8.77 25.03 -23.61
C ARG A 267 8.78 23.50 -23.63
N ALA A 268 9.80 22.90 -24.22
CA ALA A 268 9.95 21.45 -24.30
C ALA A 268 10.03 20.81 -22.91
N LEU A 269 10.85 21.34 -22.00
CA LEU A 269 10.98 20.82 -20.63
C LEU A 269 9.69 20.96 -19.82
N ALA A 270 8.95 22.06 -19.99
CA ALA A 270 7.64 22.19 -19.34
C ALA A 270 6.65 21.12 -19.85
N GLY A 271 6.65 20.84 -21.16
CA GLY A 271 5.81 19.80 -21.75
C GLY A 271 6.18 18.40 -21.29
N THR A 272 7.48 18.07 -21.28
CA THR A 272 7.95 16.76 -20.79
C THR A 272 7.74 16.59 -19.29
N ALA A 273 7.90 17.65 -18.48
CA ALA A 273 7.58 17.61 -17.05
C ALA A 273 6.08 17.36 -16.79
N LEU A 274 5.19 17.92 -17.62
CA LEU A 274 3.76 17.60 -17.55
C LEU A 274 3.48 16.16 -17.99
N ALA A 275 4.15 15.66 -19.02
CA ALA A 275 4.03 14.26 -19.44
C ALA A 275 4.51 13.29 -18.34
N GLU A 276 5.67 13.56 -17.72
CA GLU A 276 6.16 12.80 -16.57
C GLU A 276 5.21 12.88 -15.38
N THR A 277 4.61 14.05 -15.12
CA THR A 277 3.55 14.20 -14.10
C THR A 277 2.36 13.29 -14.41
N GLY A 278 1.91 13.24 -15.66
CA GLY A 278 0.81 12.37 -16.09
C GLY A 278 1.12 10.87 -15.89
N LEU A 279 2.33 10.43 -16.26
CA LEU A 279 2.79 9.06 -16.01
C LEU A 279 2.85 8.76 -14.51
N GLY A 280 3.36 9.71 -13.72
CA GLY A 280 3.41 9.59 -12.27
C GLY A 280 2.03 9.55 -11.61
N LEU A 281 1.03 10.25 -12.12
CA LEU A 281 -0.36 10.09 -11.69
C LEU A 281 -0.88 8.69 -11.98
N GLY A 282 -0.52 8.10 -13.13
CA GLY A 282 -0.79 6.68 -13.43
C GLY A 282 -0.13 5.73 -12.41
N VAL A 283 1.13 5.99 -12.04
CA VAL A 283 1.82 5.26 -10.97
C VAL A 283 1.08 5.39 -9.64
N LEU A 284 0.64 6.59 -9.25
CA LEU A 284 -0.09 6.83 -8.00
C LEU A 284 -1.49 6.18 -8.00
N LEU A 285 -2.15 6.09 -9.15
CA LEU A 285 -3.38 5.34 -9.31
C LEU A 285 -3.16 3.84 -9.07
N LEU A 286 -2.09 3.28 -9.64
CA LEU A 286 -1.70 1.89 -9.39
C LEU A 286 -1.31 1.67 -7.93
N VAL A 287 -0.66 2.63 -7.26
CA VAL A 287 -0.39 2.56 -5.82
C VAL A 287 -1.69 2.58 -5.01
N GLY A 288 -2.67 3.40 -5.40
CA GLY A 288 -4.01 3.40 -4.82
C GLY A 288 -4.68 2.02 -4.91
N LEU A 289 -4.58 1.37 -6.08
CA LEU A 289 -5.08 0.01 -6.32
C LEU A 289 -4.30 -1.06 -5.55
N LEU A 290 -2.97 -1.04 -5.59
CA LEU A 290 -2.13 -2.00 -4.86
C LEU A 290 -2.40 -1.95 -3.36
N GLY A 291 -2.76 -0.78 -2.84
CA GLY A 291 -3.12 -0.60 -1.45
C GLY A 291 -4.47 -1.21 -1.03
N THR A 292 -5.32 -1.61 -1.97
CA THR A 292 -6.58 -2.35 -1.70
C THR A 292 -6.45 -3.84 -1.98
N LEU A 293 -5.32 -4.28 -2.55
CA LEU A 293 -5.05 -5.68 -2.86
C LEU A 293 -4.20 -6.34 -1.76
N PRO A 294 -4.42 -7.63 -1.47
CA PRO A 294 -3.48 -8.39 -0.65
C PRO A 294 -2.12 -8.48 -1.37
N PRO A 295 -0.99 -8.36 -0.64
CA PRO A 295 0.34 -8.57 -1.20
C PRO A 295 0.44 -9.95 -1.84
N ALA A 296 1.18 -10.07 -2.96
CA ALA A 296 1.30 -11.34 -3.67
C ALA A 296 1.92 -12.44 -2.78
N ALA A 297 2.85 -12.09 -1.89
CA ALA A 297 3.45 -13.02 -0.93
C ALA A 297 2.44 -13.61 0.08
N HIS A 298 1.30 -12.93 0.31
CA HIS A 298 0.24 -13.40 1.21
C HIS A 298 -0.86 -14.16 0.45
N VAL A 299 -0.82 -14.17 -0.89
CA VAL A 299 -1.76 -14.94 -1.71
C VAL A 299 -1.14 -16.30 -1.98
N HIS A 300 -1.47 -17.27 -1.13
CA HIS A 300 -1.19 -18.67 -1.43
C HIS A 300 -2.08 -19.07 -2.61
N THR A 301 -1.50 -19.12 -3.80
CA THR A 301 -2.07 -19.88 -4.91
C THR A 301 -1.93 -21.34 -4.51
N SER A 302 -2.89 -21.85 -3.75
CA SER A 302 -3.09 -23.29 -3.66
C SER A 302 -3.29 -23.78 -5.09
N SER A 303 -2.32 -24.54 -5.60
CA SER A 303 -2.36 -25.14 -6.95
C SER A 303 -3.46 -26.20 -7.10
N ALA A 304 -4.34 -26.35 -6.10
CA ALA A 304 -5.59 -27.06 -6.24
C ALA A 304 -6.66 -26.02 -6.58
N ALA A 305 -7.19 -26.09 -7.80
CA ALA A 305 -8.48 -25.48 -8.12
C ALA A 305 -9.41 -25.66 -6.92
N VAL A 306 -9.97 -24.57 -6.39
CA VAL A 306 -10.94 -24.61 -5.29
C VAL A 306 -12.02 -25.62 -5.68
N ASN A 307 -11.94 -26.83 -5.13
CA ASN A 307 -12.96 -27.82 -5.34
C ASN A 307 -14.19 -27.24 -4.66
N ARG A 308 -15.23 -26.90 -5.43
CA ARG A 308 -16.47 -26.31 -4.90
C ARG A 308 -17.16 -27.23 -3.88
N GLU A 309 -16.78 -28.51 -3.88
CA GLU A 309 -17.27 -29.49 -2.91
C GLU A 309 -16.44 -29.52 -1.62
N ALA A 310 -15.32 -28.81 -1.52
CA ALA A 310 -14.50 -28.80 -0.31
C ALA A 310 -15.12 -27.95 0.80
N ALA A 311 -15.11 -28.46 2.02
CA ALA A 311 -15.44 -27.68 3.20
C ALA A 311 -14.17 -27.00 3.72
N PHE A 312 -14.24 -25.71 3.96
CA PHE A 312 -13.12 -24.91 4.42
C PHE A 312 -13.48 -24.17 5.71
N VAL A 313 -12.56 -24.14 6.66
CA VAL A 313 -12.68 -23.33 7.86
C VAL A 313 -11.32 -22.74 8.23
N HIS A 314 -11.31 -21.43 8.48
CA HIS A 314 -10.18 -20.72 9.06
C HIS A 314 -10.43 -20.57 10.56
N ILE A 315 -9.50 -21.06 11.40
CA ILE A 315 -9.61 -21.04 12.85
C ILE A 315 -8.54 -20.11 13.42
N HIS A 316 -8.96 -19.14 14.23
CA HIS A 316 -8.10 -18.10 14.77
C HIS A 316 -8.00 -18.18 16.29
N THR A 317 -6.78 -18.17 16.83
CA THR A 317 -6.51 -17.90 18.25
C THR A 317 -5.38 -16.91 18.42
N ALA A 318 -5.17 -16.43 19.65
CA ALA A 318 -4.08 -15.51 19.97
C ALA A 318 -2.66 -16.12 19.80
N GLN A 319 -2.54 -17.43 19.56
CA GLN A 319 -1.23 -18.12 19.51
C GLN A 319 -0.94 -18.76 18.14
N VAL A 320 -1.97 -19.28 17.47
CA VAL A 320 -1.85 -19.98 16.18
C VAL A 320 -3.16 -19.85 15.40
N MET A 321 -3.03 -19.72 14.08
CA MET A 321 -4.13 -19.81 13.13
C MET A 321 -4.01 -21.12 12.35
N ALA A 322 -5.14 -21.67 11.91
CA ALA A 322 -5.14 -22.86 11.08
C ALA A 322 -6.17 -22.75 9.96
N ASP A 323 -5.75 -23.12 8.76
CA ASP A 323 -6.65 -23.38 7.64
C ASP A 323 -6.89 -24.88 7.54
N LEU A 324 -8.14 -25.31 7.74
CA LEU A 324 -8.57 -26.68 7.57
C LEU A 324 -9.42 -26.79 6.30
N THR A 325 -8.99 -27.64 5.38
CA THR A 325 -9.73 -27.98 4.16
C THR A 325 -10.07 -29.46 4.17
N ILE A 326 -11.35 -29.82 4.07
CA ILE A 326 -11.83 -31.20 3.92
C ILE A 326 -12.30 -31.39 2.48
N ASN A 327 -11.71 -32.33 1.76
CA ASN A 327 -11.96 -32.57 0.35
C ASN A 327 -12.25 -34.06 0.06
N PRO A 328 -13.46 -34.42 -0.42
CA PRO A 328 -14.64 -33.55 -0.53
C PRO A 328 -15.22 -33.24 0.86
N GLY A 329 -15.86 -32.08 1.01
CA GLY A 329 -16.51 -31.60 2.23
C GLY A 329 -17.90 -32.20 2.46
N ARG A 330 -18.01 -33.53 2.36
CA ARG A 330 -19.28 -34.28 2.49
C ARG A 330 -19.09 -35.57 3.28
N ALA A 331 -20.21 -36.22 3.64
CA ALA A 331 -20.20 -37.57 4.17
C ALA A 331 -19.45 -38.55 3.25
N GLY A 332 -18.88 -39.62 3.81
CA GLY A 332 -18.06 -40.59 3.07
C GLY A 332 -16.57 -40.47 3.37
N VAL A 333 -15.73 -40.91 2.44
CA VAL A 333 -14.27 -40.88 2.59
C VAL A 333 -13.72 -39.57 2.05
N SER A 334 -13.06 -38.81 2.92
CA SER A 334 -12.46 -37.53 2.58
C SER A 334 -11.00 -37.45 3.03
N THR A 335 -10.28 -36.50 2.45
CA THR A 335 -8.93 -36.12 2.91
C THR A 335 -9.01 -34.73 3.51
N ALA A 336 -8.43 -34.54 4.70
CA ALA A 336 -8.31 -33.23 5.29
C ALA A 336 -6.87 -32.73 5.18
N THR A 337 -6.70 -31.45 4.83
CA THR A 337 -5.41 -30.76 4.81
C THR A 337 -5.46 -29.61 5.80
N VAL A 338 -4.44 -29.50 6.63
CA VAL A 338 -4.29 -28.46 7.65
C VAL A 338 -3.02 -27.67 7.35
N GLN A 339 -3.14 -26.36 7.24
CA GLN A 339 -2.00 -25.43 7.23
C GLN A 339 -2.02 -24.61 8.51
N LEU A 340 -0.87 -24.50 9.17
CA LEU A 340 -0.72 -23.76 10.41
C LEU A 340 0.05 -22.47 10.16
N TRP A 341 -0.44 -21.40 10.76
CA TRP A 341 0.11 -20.06 10.59
C TRP A 341 0.30 -19.36 11.93
N HIS A 342 1.34 -18.56 12.03
CA HIS A 342 1.43 -17.49 13.01
C HIS A 342 0.49 -16.34 12.59
N GLU A 343 0.09 -15.47 13.51
CA GLU A 343 -0.75 -14.28 13.24
C GLU A 343 -0.18 -13.39 12.12
N ASP A 344 1.13 -13.45 11.88
CA ASP A 344 1.83 -12.76 10.80
C ASP A 344 1.86 -13.54 9.46
N TYR A 345 1.03 -14.59 9.33
CA TYR A 345 0.92 -15.49 8.17
C TYR A 345 2.19 -16.27 7.81
N ARG A 346 3.18 -16.35 8.71
CA ARG A 346 4.29 -17.29 8.54
C ARG A 346 3.86 -18.70 8.92
N SER A 347 4.44 -19.71 8.25
CA SER A 347 4.17 -21.11 8.61
C SER A 347 4.54 -21.38 10.07
N TYR A 348 3.61 -22.00 10.80
CA TYR A 348 3.80 -22.43 12.18
C TYR A 348 4.27 -23.88 12.21
N ALA A 349 5.50 -24.11 12.66
CA ALA A 349 6.02 -25.46 12.86
C ALA A 349 5.33 -26.13 14.05
N ALA A 350 4.93 -27.39 13.91
CA ALA A 350 4.36 -28.22 14.97
C ALA A 350 5.07 -29.57 15.01
N ASP A 351 5.08 -30.21 16.18
CA ASP A 351 5.63 -31.57 16.35
C ASP A 351 4.56 -32.62 16.03
N ARG A 352 3.29 -32.31 16.36
CA ARG A 352 2.14 -33.19 16.11
C ARG A 352 0.89 -32.36 15.87
N VAL A 353 0.07 -32.80 14.92
CA VAL A 353 -1.26 -32.25 14.66
C VAL A 353 -2.27 -33.39 14.67
N ARG A 354 -3.36 -33.21 15.43
CA ARG A 354 -4.48 -34.15 15.50
C ARG A 354 -5.77 -33.43 15.15
N LEU A 355 -6.53 -34.01 14.22
CA LEU A 355 -7.87 -33.55 13.87
C LEU A 355 -8.91 -34.43 14.56
N THR A 356 -9.85 -33.78 15.23
CA THR A 356 -11.05 -34.38 15.82
C THR A 356 -12.27 -33.71 15.21
N LEU A 357 -13.17 -34.48 14.60
CA LEU A 357 -14.48 -34.01 14.15
C LEU A 357 -15.56 -34.50 15.12
N GLU A 358 -16.17 -33.58 15.85
CA GLU A 358 -17.25 -33.85 16.79
C GLU A 358 -18.60 -33.50 16.14
N PRO A 359 -19.52 -34.46 15.94
CA PRO A 359 -20.82 -34.17 15.36
C PRO A 359 -21.69 -33.43 16.35
N LYS A 360 -22.45 -32.42 15.90
CA LYS A 360 -23.46 -31.76 16.74
C LYS A 360 -24.61 -32.72 17.09
N ASN A 361 -24.90 -33.67 16.20
CA ASN A 361 -25.80 -34.78 16.49
C ASN A 361 -25.09 -35.82 17.38
N LYS A 362 -25.48 -35.87 18.65
CA LYS A 362 -24.90 -36.78 19.66
C LYS A 362 -25.13 -38.27 19.37
N ALA A 363 -25.97 -38.62 18.40
CA ALA A 363 -26.16 -40.01 17.98
C ALA A 363 -25.03 -40.52 17.06
N LEU A 364 -24.17 -39.63 16.57
CA LEU A 364 -23.03 -39.96 15.71
C LEU A 364 -21.73 -40.01 16.51
N GLU A 365 -20.75 -40.77 16.02
CA GLU A 365 -19.47 -40.92 16.69
C GLU A 365 -18.49 -39.80 16.31
N THR A 366 -17.63 -39.45 17.27
CA THR A 366 -16.51 -38.52 17.05
C THR A 366 -15.41 -39.18 16.24
N VAL A 367 -14.90 -38.49 15.22
CA VAL A 367 -13.84 -39.01 14.35
C VAL A 367 -12.52 -38.33 14.69
N THR A 368 -11.56 -39.10 15.21
CA THR A 368 -10.22 -38.59 15.58
C THR A 368 -9.13 -39.24 14.75
N ARG A 369 -8.25 -38.43 14.15
CA ARG A 369 -7.10 -38.90 13.37
C ARG A 369 -5.88 -37.99 13.55
N ASP A 370 -4.71 -38.60 13.63
CA ASP A 370 -3.44 -37.87 13.57
C ASP A 370 -3.13 -37.49 12.12
N ALA A 371 -2.59 -36.29 11.92
CA ALA A 371 -2.15 -35.82 10.62
C ALA A 371 -0.69 -36.21 10.36
N ALA A 372 -0.37 -36.55 9.12
CA ALA A 372 0.99 -36.75 8.65
C ALA A 372 1.57 -35.45 8.11
N ALA A 373 2.82 -35.14 8.39
CA ALA A 373 3.50 -33.99 7.82
C ALA A 373 3.78 -34.22 6.33
N GLY A 374 3.36 -33.27 5.51
CA GLY A 374 3.62 -33.21 4.07
C GLY A 374 4.91 -32.44 3.75
N PRO A 375 5.43 -32.58 2.51
CA PRO A 375 6.70 -31.98 2.09
C PRO A 375 6.67 -30.44 2.04
N ASP A 376 5.49 -29.83 1.89
CA ASP A 376 5.31 -28.39 1.74
C ASP A 376 4.90 -27.70 3.05
N GLY A 377 5.09 -28.35 4.20
CA GLY A 377 4.68 -27.85 5.53
C GLY A 377 3.18 -27.97 5.82
N THR A 378 2.43 -28.63 4.93
CA THR A 378 1.03 -29.01 5.11
C THR A 378 0.91 -30.26 5.98
N TRP A 379 -0.18 -30.40 6.73
CA TRP A 379 -0.51 -31.59 7.50
C TRP A 379 -1.69 -32.30 6.86
N VAL A 380 -1.55 -33.58 6.53
CA VAL A 380 -2.55 -34.33 5.77
C VAL A 380 -3.14 -35.44 6.63
N VAL A 381 -4.47 -35.46 6.72
CA VAL A 381 -5.26 -36.54 7.33
C VAL A 381 -5.93 -37.32 6.20
N GLY A 382 -5.39 -38.49 5.90
CA GLY A 382 -5.94 -39.39 4.89
C GLY A 382 -7.12 -40.22 5.41
N SER A 383 -7.99 -40.66 4.50
CA SER A 383 -9.03 -41.65 4.75
C SER A 383 -9.98 -41.32 5.91
N LEU A 384 -10.38 -40.06 6.03
CA LEU A 384 -11.33 -39.59 7.02
C LEU A 384 -12.73 -40.10 6.65
N ARG A 385 -13.29 -41.01 7.45
CA ARG A 385 -14.63 -41.56 7.24
C ARG A 385 -15.66 -40.75 8.02
N ILE A 386 -16.45 -39.97 7.31
CA ILE A 386 -17.50 -39.10 7.87
C ILE A 386 -18.85 -39.82 7.69
N GLN A 387 -19.54 -40.06 8.80
CA GLN A 387 -20.76 -40.89 8.84
C GLN A 387 -21.97 -40.22 8.17
N SER A 388 -22.11 -38.90 8.33
CA SER A 388 -23.21 -38.15 7.73
C SER A 388 -22.82 -36.69 7.48
N GLY A 389 -23.60 -36.03 6.63
CA GLY A 389 -23.56 -34.58 6.52
C GLY A 389 -24.16 -33.92 7.77
N GLY A 390 -24.08 -32.59 7.81
CA GLY A 390 -24.57 -31.77 8.90
C GLY A 390 -23.50 -30.88 9.51
N GLU A 391 -23.80 -30.34 10.68
CA GLU A 391 -22.88 -29.50 11.46
C GLU A 391 -21.95 -30.36 12.32
N TRP A 392 -20.66 -30.12 12.17
CA TRP A 392 -19.59 -30.72 12.95
C TRP A 392 -18.74 -29.62 13.59
N ILE A 393 -18.08 -29.92 14.70
CA ILE A 393 -17.04 -29.08 15.30
C ILE A 393 -15.71 -29.73 14.96
N ALA A 394 -14.91 -29.04 14.15
CA ALA A 394 -13.55 -29.44 13.87
C ALA A 394 -12.62 -28.90 14.95
N ARG A 395 -12.01 -29.80 15.72
CA ARG A 395 -11.02 -29.48 16.75
C ARG A 395 -9.64 -29.95 16.31
N LEU A 396 -8.69 -29.01 16.25
CA LEU A 396 -7.27 -29.28 16.00
C LEU A 396 -6.50 -29.20 17.31
N SER A 397 -5.81 -30.28 17.66
CA SER A 397 -4.84 -30.31 18.76
C SER A 397 -3.44 -30.25 18.17
N ILE A 398 -2.71 -29.19 18.49
CA ILE A 398 -1.39 -28.87 17.94
C ILE A 398 -0.38 -28.92 19.09
N GLU A 399 0.58 -29.83 19.01
CA GLU A 399 1.66 -29.95 19.99
C GLU A 399 2.95 -29.35 19.44
N ARG A 400 3.61 -28.51 20.24
CA ARG A 400 4.94 -27.94 19.94
C ARG A 400 5.75 -27.75 21.22
N GLY A 401 6.92 -28.37 21.31
CA GLY A 401 7.85 -28.21 22.43
C GLY A 401 7.23 -28.58 23.79
N GLY A 402 6.36 -29.60 23.82
CA GLY A 402 5.69 -30.07 25.03
C GLY A 402 4.48 -29.22 25.50
N ARG A 403 4.06 -28.22 24.72
CA ARG A 403 2.81 -27.47 24.94
C ARG A 403 1.79 -27.84 23.87
N ALA A 404 0.53 -28.00 24.27
CA ALA A 404 -0.58 -28.26 23.37
C ALA A 404 -1.47 -27.02 23.27
N VAL A 405 -1.81 -26.64 22.05
CA VAL A 405 -2.82 -25.62 21.75
C VAL A 405 -3.98 -26.31 21.05
N VAL A 406 -5.20 -25.95 21.45
CA VAL A 406 -6.42 -26.50 20.87
C VAL A 406 -7.16 -25.38 20.16
N LEU A 407 -7.50 -25.64 18.91
CA LEU A 407 -8.32 -24.79 18.06
C LEU A 407 -9.63 -25.52 17.78
N ASP A 408 -10.77 -24.85 17.81
CA ASP A 408 -12.00 -25.43 17.29
C ASP A 408 -12.85 -24.43 16.50
N ALA A 409 -13.58 -24.95 15.52
CA ALA A 409 -14.52 -24.19 14.73
C ALA A 409 -15.64 -25.07 14.16
N PRO A 410 -16.84 -24.52 13.95
CA PRO A 410 -17.90 -25.23 13.26
C PRO A 410 -17.54 -25.42 11.77
N VAL A 411 -17.85 -26.59 11.23
CA VAL A 411 -17.75 -26.91 9.80
C VAL A 411 -19.04 -27.62 9.36
N VAL A 412 -19.58 -27.23 8.21
CA VAL A 412 -20.77 -27.86 7.64
C VAL A 412 -20.33 -28.80 6.53
N LEU A 413 -20.75 -30.07 6.63
CA LEU A 413 -20.46 -31.09 5.64
C LEU A 413 -21.74 -31.45 4.89
N ALA A 414 -21.66 -31.54 3.56
CA ALA A 414 -22.81 -31.92 2.75
C ALA A 414 -23.18 -33.40 2.97
N GLN A 415 -24.45 -33.73 2.76
CA GLN A 415 -24.90 -35.12 2.69
C GLN A 415 -24.43 -35.73 1.35
N CYS A 416 -24.01 -37.01 1.34
CA CYS A 416 -23.80 -37.71 0.08
C CYS A 416 -25.15 -37.98 -0.61
N SER A 417 -25.21 -37.76 -1.93
CA SER A 417 -26.21 -38.45 -2.76
C SER A 417 -25.85 -39.93 -2.85
N ASN A 418 -26.84 -40.78 -3.17
CA ASN A 418 -26.92 -42.25 -2.97
C ASN A 418 -25.72 -43.19 -3.27
N ASP A 419 -24.54 -42.71 -3.70
CA ASP A 419 -23.43 -43.54 -4.22
C ASP A 419 -22.11 -43.38 -3.44
N CYS A 420 -22.13 -43.34 -2.10
CA CYS A 420 -20.92 -43.21 -1.28
C CYS A 420 -20.73 -44.40 -0.32
N TRP A 421 -20.36 -45.57 -0.86
CA TRP A 421 -19.85 -46.71 -0.09
C TRP A 421 -18.66 -47.35 -0.78
#